data_AF-A0A6A9SXH9-F1
#
_entry.id   AF-A0A6A9SXH9-F1
#
_cell.length_a   1.000
_cell.length_b   1.000
_cell.length_c   1.000
_cell.angle_alpha   90.00
_cell.angle_beta   90.00
_cell.angle_gamma   90.00
#
_symmetry.space_group_name_H-M   'P 1'
#
loop_
_entity.id
_entity.type
_entity.pdbx_description
1 polymer ?
#
loop_
_entity_poly.entity_id
_entity_poly.type
_entity_poly.pdbx_seq_one_letter_code
_entity_poly.pdbx_strand_id
1 'polypeptide(L)'
;MIEKGPLAAAVKKWIERCNRAYHTRLYTRRQNPDGTNFFDEDWDTLVLLDACRYDYLERVDGLPGRLESRQSLGSMTSEFVRSAIAGRDLTDTIYVTATPQLHRVVDESEIHFHKVVRLWEDLDNFWTAEDGRNCILPETTTEHALQAAATYPNKRLLIHYTQPHLPFIDPATEALERDGNPYKQYVRDEIDVTAADLRQSYENNLRRAIPHVRELLTALDGKTVVTADHGHLLGERSFPIPVRMWGHPHGTYVEELVKVPWLVYESGDRRRIVAEPPVEDDDATDFSVIKERLRDLGYDE
;
A
#
# COMPACT_ATOMS: atom_id res chain seq x y z
N MET A 1 -10.38 -25.64 19.13
CA MET A 1 -11.21 -24.61 18.48
C MET A 1 -11.50 -23.56 19.53
N ILE A 2 -11.10 -22.31 19.32
CA ILE A 2 -11.50 -21.23 20.23
C ILE A 2 -12.95 -20.92 19.84
N GLU A 3 -13.89 -21.13 20.75
CA GLU A 3 -15.31 -20.78 20.56
C GLU A 3 -15.45 -19.30 20.20
N LYS A 4 -16.46 -18.97 19.38
CA LYS A 4 -16.72 -17.61 18.88
C LYS A 4 -17.19 -16.68 20.02
N GLY A 5 -16.82 -15.39 19.98
CA GLY A 5 -17.25 -14.38 20.96
C GLY A 5 -16.14 -13.40 21.40
N PRO A 6 -16.43 -12.45 22.31
CA PRO A 6 -15.49 -11.40 22.74
C PRO A 6 -14.22 -11.95 23.39
N LEU A 7 -14.31 -13.06 24.13
CA LEU A 7 -13.15 -13.77 24.66
C LEU A 7 -12.23 -14.29 23.55
N ALA A 8 -12.81 -14.78 22.45
CA ALA A 8 -12.07 -15.26 21.29
C ALA A 8 -11.31 -14.13 20.59
N ALA A 9 -11.95 -12.97 20.45
CA ALA A 9 -11.32 -11.78 19.89
C ALA A 9 -10.16 -11.28 20.77
N ALA A 10 -10.32 -11.29 22.09
CA ALA A 10 -9.26 -10.94 23.03
C ALA A 10 -8.08 -11.93 22.94
N VAL A 11 -8.34 -13.23 22.87
CA VAL A 11 -7.30 -14.25 22.70
C VAL A 11 -6.57 -14.08 21.36
N LYS A 12 -7.29 -13.83 20.26
CA LYS A 12 -6.66 -13.54 18.95
C LYS A 12 -5.74 -12.34 19.02
N LYS A 13 -6.19 -11.20 19.58
CA LYS A 13 -5.33 -10.01 19.78
C LYS A 13 -4.10 -10.29 20.64
N TRP A 14 -4.23 -11.12 21.67
CA TRP A 14 -3.09 -11.53 22.49
C TRP A 14 -2.09 -12.37 21.68
N ILE A 15 -2.58 -13.30 20.86
CA ILE A 15 -1.74 -14.11 19.96
C ILE A 15 -1.04 -13.23 18.91
N GLU A 16 -1.73 -12.27 18.30
CA GLU A 16 -1.14 -11.29 17.39
C GLU A 16 0.02 -10.53 18.07
N ARG A 17 -0.15 -10.10 19.32
CA ARG A 17 0.92 -9.46 20.10
C ARG A 17 2.10 -10.39 20.34
N CYS A 18 1.86 -11.67 20.66
CA CYS A 18 2.92 -12.65 20.81
C CYS A 18 3.68 -12.87 19.50
N ASN A 19 2.98 -12.99 18.37
CA ASN A 19 3.60 -13.13 17.07
C ASN A 19 4.41 -11.90 16.68
N ARG A 20 3.84 -10.70 16.87
CA ARG A 20 4.57 -9.43 16.70
C ARG A 20 5.80 -9.36 17.58
N ALA A 21 5.70 -9.72 18.85
CA ALA A 21 6.83 -9.72 19.78
C ALA A 21 7.94 -10.69 19.32
N TYR A 22 7.59 -11.83 18.72
CA TYR A 22 8.58 -12.73 18.13
C TYR A 22 9.32 -12.07 16.95
N HIS A 23 8.57 -11.61 15.94
CA HIS A 23 9.13 -11.04 14.71
C HIS A 23 9.96 -9.77 14.97
N THR A 24 9.47 -8.89 15.84
CA THR A 24 10.13 -7.63 16.22
C THR A 24 11.21 -7.80 17.30
N ARG A 25 11.53 -9.02 17.72
CA ARG A 25 12.46 -9.32 18.83
C ARG A 25 12.11 -8.51 20.08
N LEU A 26 10.94 -8.80 20.66
CA LEU A 26 10.33 -8.10 21.79
C LEU A 26 10.24 -6.58 21.57
N TYR A 27 9.74 -6.16 20.40
CA TYR A 27 9.55 -4.75 20.03
C TYR A 27 10.84 -3.91 19.96
N THR A 28 12.00 -4.55 19.83
CA THR A 28 13.28 -3.85 19.67
C THR A 28 13.58 -3.49 18.22
N ARG A 29 12.98 -4.21 17.26
CA ARG A 29 13.07 -3.92 15.82
C ARG A 29 11.91 -3.03 15.40
N ARG A 30 12.23 -2.04 14.55
CA ARG A 30 11.26 -1.11 13.97
C ARG A 30 10.82 -1.47 12.55
N GLN A 31 11.50 -2.42 11.93
CA GLN A 31 11.29 -2.86 10.55
C GLN A 31 11.64 -4.34 10.40
N ASN A 32 11.23 -4.94 9.30
CA ASN A 32 11.65 -6.27 8.89
C ASN A 32 13.19 -6.30 8.71
N PRO A 33 13.92 -7.14 9.47
CA PRO A 33 15.38 -7.22 9.34
C PRO A 33 15.86 -7.76 7.99
N ASP A 34 15.00 -8.51 7.28
CA ASP A 34 15.33 -9.11 6.00
C ASP A 34 14.84 -8.24 4.82
N GLY A 35 14.27 -7.05 5.11
CA GLY A 35 13.71 -6.15 4.12
C GLY A 35 14.78 -5.47 3.25
N THR A 36 14.46 -5.32 1.97
CA THR A 36 15.26 -4.56 0.99
C THR A 36 14.79 -3.12 0.98
N ASN A 37 15.71 -2.15 1.02
CA ASN A 37 15.33 -0.75 0.85
C ASN A 37 15.18 -0.43 -0.64
N PHE A 38 13.96 -0.15 -1.08
CA PHE A 38 13.66 0.02 -2.50
C PHE A 38 14.32 1.27 -3.10
N PHE A 39 14.67 2.27 -2.29
CA PHE A 39 15.36 3.48 -2.76
C PHE A 39 16.85 3.25 -3.05
N ASP A 40 17.42 2.14 -2.59
CA ASP A 40 18.80 1.74 -2.89
C ASP A 40 18.86 0.88 -4.17
N GLU A 41 17.71 0.48 -4.73
CA GLU A 41 17.59 -0.22 -6.00
C GLU A 41 17.56 0.78 -7.18
N ASP A 42 17.88 0.29 -8.37
CA ASP A 42 17.88 1.11 -9.59
C ASP A 42 16.51 1.09 -10.27
N TRP A 43 15.88 2.27 -10.38
CA TRP A 43 14.62 2.53 -11.07
C TRP A 43 14.50 4.03 -11.44
N ASP A 44 13.69 4.34 -12.44
CA ASP A 44 13.25 5.71 -12.75
C ASP A 44 11.82 5.98 -12.25
N THR A 45 10.96 4.95 -12.35
CA THR A 45 9.58 4.97 -11.84
C THR A 45 9.36 3.76 -10.92
N LEU A 46 8.89 3.98 -9.70
CA LEU A 46 8.50 2.96 -8.75
C LEU A 46 7.00 3.05 -8.47
N VAL A 47 6.25 2.05 -8.91
CA VAL A 47 4.81 1.91 -8.68
C VAL A 47 4.60 1.00 -7.48
N LEU A 48 4.02 1.55 -6.40
CA LEU A 48 3.59 0.82 -5.20
C LEU A 48 2.09 0.54 -5.30
N LEU A 49 1.72 -0.75 -5.27
CA LEU A 49 0.35 -1.21 -5.08
C LEU A 49 0.15 -1.58 -3.59
N ASP A 50 -0.66 -0.80 -2.86
CA ASP A 50 -0.86 -0.97 -1.41
C ASP A 50 -1.35 -2.40 -1.07
N ALA A 51 -0.60 -3.08 -0.21
CA ALA A 51 -0.86 -4.44 0.25
C ALA A 51 -0.83 -5.53 -0.84
N CYS A 52 -0.23 -5.28 -2.01
CA CYS A 52 -0.21 -6.25 -3.10
C CYS A 52 0.72 -7.45 -2.85
N ARG A 53 0.13 -8.65 -2.76
CA ARG A 53 0.86 -9.91 -2.66
C ARG A 53 1.50 -10.35 -3.97
N TYR A 54 2.70 -10.94 -3.86
CA TYR A 54 3.43 -11.53 -4.98
C TYR A 54 2.61 -12.55 -5.77
N ASP A 55 2.01 -13.53 -5.09
CA ASP A 55 1.27 -14.64 -5.71
C ASP A 55 -0.03 -14.21 -6.40
N TYR A 56 -0.62 -13.11 -5.96
CA TYR A 56 -1.79 -12.52 -6.60
C TYR A 56 -1.43 -11.73 -7.85
N LEU A 57 -0.35 -10.94 -7.82
CA LEU A 57 0.13 -10.27 -9.03
C LEU A 57 0.53 -11.29 -10.09
N GLU A 58 1.25 -12.35 -9.71
CA GLU A 58 1.64 -13.46 -10.60
C GLU A 58 0.41 -14.14 -11.25
N ARG A 59 -0.68 -14.34 -10.50
CA ARG A 59 -1.90 -14.98 -11.03
C ARG A 59 -2.72 -14.09 -11.94
N VAL A 60 -2.87 -12.82 -11.55
CA VAL A 60 -3.63 -11.83 -12.32
C VAL A 60 -2.87 -11.42 -13.58
N ASP A 61 -1.58 -11.77 -13.66
CA ASP A 61 -0.59 -11.17 -14.56
C ASP A 61 -1.03 -11.06 -16.02
N GLY A 62 -0.72 -9.88 -16.53
CA GLY A 62 -0.81 -9.45 -17.92
C GLY A 62 -0.05 -8.12 -18.10
N LEU A 63 0.86 -7.79 -17.18
CA LEU A 63 1.72 -6.62 -17.29
C LEU A 63 2.98 -7.05 -18.08
N PRO A 64 3.49 -6.21 -18.98
CA PRO A 64 4.74 -6.52 -19.65
C PRO A 64 5.90 -6.39 -18.64
N GLY A 65 6.86 -7.32 -18.67
CA GLY A 65 8.05 -7.25 -17.83
C GLY A 65 8.51 -8.60 -17.31
N ARG A 66 9.47 -8.56 -16.38
CA ARG A 66 10.01 -9.72 -15.68
C ARG A 66 9.64 -9.63 -14.20
N LEU A 67 8.78 -10.54 -13.74
CA LEU A 67 8.36 -10.61 -12.35
C LEU A 67 9.42 -11.31 -11.48
N GLU A 68 9.94 -10.59 -10.50
CA GLU A 68 10.72 -11.10 -9.38
C GLU A 68 10.01 -10.81 -8.05
N SER A 69 10.66 -11.11 -6.92
CA SER A 69 10.19 -10.70 -5.61
C SER A 69 11.27 -9.95 -4.83
N ARG A 70 10.83 -9.16 -3.84
CA ARG A 70 11.68 -8.58 -2.79
C ARG A 70 11.05 -8.80 -1.43
N GLN A 71 11.87 -8.67 -0.39
CA GLN A 71 11.37 -8.59 0.98
C GLN A 71 11.09 -7.12 1.30
N SER A 72 9.87 -6.79 1.71
CA SER A 72 9.52 -5.45 2.17
C SER A 72 10.14 -5.15 3.54
N LEU A 73 10.42 -3.87 3.78
CA LEU A 73 10.81 -3.33 5.08
C LEU A 73 9.69 -3.38 6.13
N GLY A 74 8.43 -3.50 5.73
CA GLY A 74 7.30 -3.49 6.65
C GLY A 74 6.26 -4.54 6.32
N SER A 75 5.47 -4.92 7.32
CA SER A 75 4.27 -5.75 7.13
C SER A 75 2.99 -4.93 7.00
N MET A 76 3.10 -3.61 6.98
CA MET A 76 2.04 -2.63 6.78
C MET A 76 2.61 -1.29 6.26
N THR A 77 1.78 -0.45 5.64
CA THR A 77 2.23 0.80 4.97
C THR A 77 2.96 1.73 5.91
N SER A 78 2.44 1.91 7.14
CA SER A 78 3.06 2.81 8.13
C SER A 78 4.50 2.40 8.46
N GLU A 79 4.76 1.10 8.55
CA GLU A 79 6.08 0.54 8.84
C GLU A 79 7.00 0.68 7.63
N PHE A 80 6.51 0.37 6.44
CA PHE A 80 7.26 0.54 5.19
C PHE A 80 7.64 2.01 4.95
N VAL A 81 6.64 2.90 4.93
CA VAL A 81 6.81 4.34 4.68
C VAL A 81 7.82 4.94 5.66
N ARG A 82 7.64 4.70 6.97
CA ARG A 82 8.57 5.22 7.98
C ARG A 82 9.99 4.70 7.77
N SER A 83 10.16 3.42 7.46
CA SER A 83 11.48 2.79 7.33
C SER A 83 12.19 3.15 6.02
N ALA A 84 11.43 3.38 4.95
CA ALA A 84 11.98 3.63 3.62
C ALA A 84 12.27 5.11 3.38
N ILE A 85 11.45 6.01 3.94
CA ILE A 85 11.41 7.43 3.56
C ILE A 85 12.00 8.37 4.64
N ALA A 86 11.73 8.12 5.93
CA ALA A 86 12.06 9.10 6.98
C ALA A 86 13.55 9.47 7.00
N GLY A 87 13.84 10.76 6.84
CA GLY A 87 15.19 11.34 6.86
C GLY A 87 16.05 11.03 5.63
N ARG A 88 15.48 10.41 4.59
CA ARG A 88 16.19 10.13 3.34
C ARG A 88 16.11 11.34 2.41
N ASP A 89 17.24 11.69 1.78
CA ASP A 89 17.26 12.66 0.69
C ASP A 89 16.60 12.06 -0.56
N LEU A 90 15.43 12.61 -0.92
CA LEU A 90 14.61 12.22 -2.06
C LEU A 90 14.31 13.45 -2.94
N THR A 91 15.22 14.44 -2.93
CA THR A 91 15.10 15.70 -3.70
C THR A 91 15.22 15.51 -5.21
N ASP A 92 15.47 14.29 -5.66
CA ASP A 92 15.43 13.85 -7.04
C ASP A 92 14.10 13.16 -7.43
N THR A 93 13.16 13.03 -6.50
CA THR A 93 11.96 12.20 -6.61
C THR A 93 10.68 13.02 -6.40
N ILE A 94 9.67 12.76 -7.24
CA ILE A 94 8.28 13.18 -7.03
C ILE A 94 7.51 12.02 -6.43
N TYR A 95 6.77 12.28 -5.36
CA TYR A 95 5.90 11.29 -4.74
C TYR A 95 4.42 11.58 -5.01
N VAL A 96 3.78 10.76 -5.85
CA VAL A 96 2.35 10.80 -6.14
C VAL A 96 1.65 9.78 -5.26
N THR A 97 0.83 10.23 -4.29
CA THR A 97 0.26 9.34 -3.26
C THR A 97 -1.26 9.47 -3.11
N ALA A 98 -1.95 8.33 -3.23
CA ALA A 98 -3.37 8.18 -2.96
C ALA A 98 -3.73 8.13 -1.46
N THR A 99 -2.73 8.06 -0.58
CA THR A 99 -2.90 7.84 0.86
C THR A 99 -2.13 8.87 1.71
N PRO A 100 -2.66 9.32 2.85
CA PRO A 100 -1.99 10.27 3.74
C PRO A 100 -0.98 9.61 4.69
N GLN A 101 -0.65 8.31 4.52
CA GLN A 101 0.22 7.57 5.44
C GLN A 101 1.58 8.24 5.70
N LEU A 102 2.15 8.93 4.70
CA LEU A 102 3.39 9.72 4.87
C LEU A 102 3.29 10.70 6.04
N HIS A 103 2.29 11.58 6.00
CA HIS A 103 2.07 12.65 6.99
C HIS A 103 1.57 12.12 8.34
N ARG A 104 1.14 10.85 8.41
CA ARG A 104 0.82 10.20 9.68
C ARG A 104 2.05 9.70 10.42
N VAL A 105 3.07 9.23 9.71
CA VAL A 105 4.13 8.36 10.30
C VAL A 105 5.53 8.93 10.18
N VAL A 106 5.71 9.98 9.38
CA VAL A 106 6.97 10.70 9.19
C VAL A 106 6.75 12.14 9.59
N ASP A 107 7.65 12.68 10.42
CA ASP A 107 7.62 14.08 10.80
C ASP A 107 7.97 14.95 9.58
N GLU A 108 7.33 16.11 9.42
CA GLU A 108 7.52 16.99 8.26
C GLU A 108 9.01 17.34 8.02
N SER A 109 9.77 17.53 9.10
CA SER A 109 11.21 17.80 9.04
C SER A 109 12.06 16.64 8.52
N GLU A 110 11.51 15.43 8.42
CA GLU A 110 12.15 14.23 7.91
C GLU A 110 11.67 13.87 6.48
N ILE A 111 10.79 14.67 5.89
CA ILE A 111 10.29 14.50 4.52
C ILE A 111 11.14 15.36 3.58
N HIS A 112 11.92 14.73 2.70
CA HIS A 112 12.84 15.44 1.79
C HIS A 112 12.61 15.06 0.32
N PHE A 113 11.36 15.07 -0.15
CA PHE A 113 11.05 14.94 -1.58
C PHE A 113 11.25 16.27 -2.33
N HIS A 114 11.41 16.20 -3.66
CA HIS A 114 11.29 17.41 -4.48
C HIS A 114 9.85 17.95 -4.44
N LYS A 115 8.86 17.06 -4.54
CA LYS A 115 7.43 17.37 -4.43
C LYS A 115 6.66 16.14 -3.98
N VAL A 116 5.64 16.34 -3.15
CA VAL A 116 4.63 15.32 -2.82
C VAL A 116 3.30 15.78 -3.41
N VAL A 117 2.74 15.00 -4.33
CA VAL A 117 1.40 15.22 -4.92
C VAL A 117 0.39 14.43 -4.08
N ARG A 118 -0.33 15.14 -3.21
CA ARG A 118 -1.25 14.59 -2.21
C ARG A 118 -2.67 14.51 -2.78
N LEU A 119 -2.97 13.43 -3.50
CA LEU A 119 -4.27 13.29 -4.20
C LEU A 119 -5.47 13.37 -3.26
N TRP A 120 -5.31 12.96 -2.01
CA TRP A 120 -6.36 12.92 -0.98
C TRP A 120 -6.66 14.27 -0.31
N GLU A 121 -5.96 15.35 -0.68
CA GLU A 121 -6.30 16.71 -0.20
C GLU A 121 -7.38 17.37 -1.06
N ASP A 122 -7.42 17.07 -2.36
CA ASP A 122 -8.39 17.63 -3.29
C ASP A 122 -9.64 16.76 -3.35
N LEU A 123 -10.79 17.37 -3.06
CA LEU A 123 -12.08 16.68 -3.03
C LEU A 123 -12.52 16.21 -4.42
N ASP A 124 -12.07 16.89 -5.48
CA ASP A 124 -12.43 16.55 -6.86
C ASP A 124 -11.76 15.24 -7.34
N ASN A 125 -10.75 14.76 -6.61
CA ASN A 125 -10.09 13.48 -6.91
C ASN A 125 -10.83 12.26 -6.35
N PHE A 126 -11.82 12.44 -5.45
CA PHE A 126 -12.45 11.31 -4.78
C PHE A 126 -13.50 10.62 -5.62
N TRP A 127 -13.46 9.29 -5.57
CA TRP A 127 -14.64 8.47 -5.74
C TRP A 127 -15.25 8.17 -4.38
N THR A 128 -16.58 8.27 -4.31
CA THR A 128 -17.37 8.02 -3.10
C THR A 128 -18.20 6.76 -3.29
N ALA A 129 -18.01 5.79 -2.40
CA ALA A 129 -18.81 4.57 -2.30
C ALA A 129 -20.28 4.88 -1.92
N GLU A 130 -21.18 3.92 -2.11
CA GLU A 130 -22.60 4.01 -1.73
C GLU A 130 -22.80 4.32 -0.24
N ASP A 131 -21.88 3.89 0.62
CA ASP A 131 -21.90 4.15 2.07
C ASP A 131 -21.20 5.46 2.46
N GLY A 132 -20.72 6.24 1.50
CA GLY A 132 -20.12 7.55 1.70
C GLY A 132 -18.61 7.57 1.93
N ARG A 133 -17.93 6.42 1.92
CA ARG A 133 -16.46 6.39 2.06
C ARG A 133 -15.77 6.86 0.78
N ASN A 134 -14.67 7.59 0.96
CA ASN A 134 -13.91 8.13 -0.15
C ASN A 134 -12.61 7.36 -0.39
N CYS A 135 -12.26 7.15 -1.65
CA CYS A 135 -10.92 6.74 -2.02
C CYS A 135 -10.51 7.32 -3.38
N ILE A 136 -9.22 7.19 -3.68
CA ILE A 136 -8.68 7.58 -4.97
C ILE A 136 -8.68 6.35 -5.88
N LEU A 137 -9.26 6.50 -7.07
CA LEU A 137 -9.31 5.42 -8.06
C LEU A 137 -7.97 5.27 -8.80
N PRO A 138 -7.67 4.07 -9.34
CA PRO A 138 -6.45 3.84 -10.10
C PRO A 138 -6.30 4.77 -11.31
N GLU A 139 -7.38 5.12 -12.01
CA GLU A 139 -7.36 6.09 -13.11
C GLU A 139 -6.86 7.47 -12.66
N THR A 140 -7.35 7.96 -11.51
CA THR A 140 -6.97 9.26 -10.96
C THR A 140 -5.50 9.25 -10.56
N THR A 141 -5.02 8.20 -9.88
CA THR A 141 -3.59 8.08 -9.54
C THR A 141 -2.71 8.06 -10.79
N THR A 142 -3.17 7.38 -11.85
CA THR A 142 -2.44 7.26 -13.13
C THR A 142 -2.38 8.59 -13.87
N GLU A 143 -3.50 9.31 -13.95
CA GLU A 143 -3.57 10.63 -14.57
C GLU A 143 -2.58 11.60 -13.92
N HIS A 144 -2.63 11.72 -12.58
CA HIS A 144 -1.72 12.60 -11.84
C HIS A 144 -0.26 12.17 -11.94
N ALA A 145 0.02 10.86 -12.02
CA ALA A 145 1.37 10.36 -12.24
C ALA A 145 1.92 10.75 -13.63
N LEU A 146 1.11 10.67 -14.68
CA LEU A 146 1.49 11.10 -16.03
C LEU A 146 1.69 12.62 -16.09
N GLN A 147 0.84 13.39 -15.41
CA GLN A 147 1.00 14.86 -15.28
C GLN A 147 2.30 15.22 -14.54
N ALA A 148 2.61 14.53 -13.45
CA ALA A 148 3.86 14.69 -12.71
C ALA A 148 5.08 14.34 -13.57
N ALA A 149 5.01 13.25 -14.36
CA ALA A 149 6.07 12.87 -15.30
C ALA A 149 6.34 13.96 -16.34
N ALA A 150 5.28 14.56 -16.89
CA ALA A 150 5.39 15.62 -17.89
C ALA A 150 5.94 16.92 -17.32
N THR A 151 5.59 17.24 -16.07
CA THR A 151 6.02 18.47 -15.38
C THR A 151 7.45 18.35 -14.86
N TYR A 152 7.86 17.16 -14.44
CA TYR A 152 9.16 16.89 -13.83
C TYR A 152 9.94 15.78 -14.58
N PRO A 153 10.34 16.01 -15.85
CA PRO A 153 10.90 14.98 -16.73
C PRO A 153 12.29 14.45 -16.27
N ASN A 154 12.97 15.20 -15.41
CA ASN A 154 14.29 14.89 -14.85
C ASN A 154 14.22 14.31 -13.43
N LYS A 155 13.04 13.88 -12.97
CA LYS A 155 12.84 13.31 -11.64
C LYS A 155 12.46 11.84 -11.69
N ARG A 156 12.80 11.14 -10.62
CA ARG A 156 12.24 9.84 -10.28
C ARG A 156 10.77 10.00 -9.91
N LEU A 157 9.96 8.98 -10.17
CA LEU A 157 8.55 8.96 -9.78
C LEU A 157 8.30 7.83 -8.81
N LEU A 158 7.82 8.16 -7.62
CA LEU A 158 7.20 7.21 -6.69
C LEU A 158 5.69 7.36 -6.81
N ILE A 159 4.98 6.30 -7.21
CA ILE A 159 3.54 6.34 -7.49
C ILE A 159 2.86 5.31 -6.59
N HIS A 160 2.01 5.75 -5.68
CA HIS A 160 1.43 4.88 -4.65
C HIS A 160 -0.09 4.83 -4.76
N TYR A 161 -0.56 3.69 -5.27
CA TYR A 161 -1.96 3.34 -5.42
C TYR A 161 -2.51 2.79 -4.11
N THR A 162 -3.80 3.04 -3.85
CA THR A 162 -4.54 2.39 -2.77
C THR A 162 -4.85 0.92 -3.09
N GLN A 163 -4.96 0.54 -4.36
CA GLN A 163 -5.33 -0.83 -4.72
C GLN A 163 -4.12 -1.77 -4.69
N PRO A 164 -4.29 -3.05 -4.31
CA PRO A 164 -5.55 -3.76 -4.02
C PRO A 164 -6.14 -3.58 -2.62
N HIS A 165 -5.55 -2.77 -1.74
CA HIS A 165 -6.13 -2.49 -0.42
C HIS A 165 -7.54 -1.87 -0.51
N LEU A 166 -8.28 -1.95 0.60
CA LEU A 166 -9.59 -1.33 0.76
C LEU A 166 -9.51 0.20 0.52
N PRO A 167 -10.61 0.83 0.05
CA PRO A 167 -11.93 0.24 -0.21
C PRO A 167 -11.99 -0.65 -1.46
N PHE A 168 -12.98 -1.53 -1.53
CA PHE A 168 -13.29 -2.26 -2.75
C PHE A 168 -14.07 -1.38 -3.73
N ILE A 169 -13.54 -1.22 -4.94
CA ILE A 169 -14.07 -0.28 -5.95
C ILE A 169 -14.81 -0.99 -7.10
N ASP A 170 -15.25 -2.23 -6.91
CA ASP A 170 -16.18 -2.91 -7.82
C ASP A 170 -17.54 -3.15 -7.15
N PRO A 171 -18.67 -2.92 -7.86
CA PRO A 171 -20.00 -2.94 -7.24
C PRO A 171 -20.38 -4.25 -6.54
N ALA A 172 -19.83 -5.39 -7.00
CA ALA A 172 -20.18 -6.68 -6.41
C ALA A 172 -19.53 -6.88 -5.03
N THR A 173 -18.40 -6.21 -4.78
CA THR A 173 -17.57 -6.41 -3.59
C THR A 173 -17.64 -5.24 -2.63
N GLU A 174 -17.99 -4.05 -3.12
CA GLU A 174 -18.34 -2.86 -2.32
C GLU A 174 -19.44 -3.17 -1.29
N ALA A 175 -20.44 -3.97 -1.68
CA ALA A 175 -21.53 -4.37 -0.79
C ALA A 175 -21.07 -5.10 0.48
N LEU A 176 -19.89 -5.73 0.45
CA LEU A 176 -19.32 -6.44 1.61
C LEU A 176 -18.76 -5.47 2.67
N GLU A 177 -18.53 -4.23 2.29
CA GLU A 177 -17.76 -3.26 3.07
C GLU A 177 -18.65 -2.17 3.70
N ARG A 178 -19.98 -2.26 3.49
CA ARG A 178 -21.01 -1.28 3.89
C ARG A 178 -21.01 -0.94 5.39
N ASP A 179 -20.79 -1.95 6.23
CA ASP A 179 -20.87 -1.81 7.68
C ASP A 179 -19.49 -1.70 8.35
N GLY A 180 -18.43 -1.47 7.55
CA GLY A 180 -17.04 -1.32 8.00
C GLY A 180 -16.08 -2.32 7.35
N ASN A 181 -14.88 -2.48 7.93
CA ASN A 181 -13.83 -3.33 7.37
C ASN A 181 -14.25 -4.83 7.35
N PRO A 182 -14.40 -5.45 6.16
CA PRO A 182 -15.02 -6.76 5.98
C PRO A 182 -14.14 -7.87 6.55
N TYR A 183 -12.81 -7.69 6.55
CA TYR A 183 -11.90 -8.65 7.18
C TYR A 183 -12.08 -8.68 8.70
N LYS A 184 -12.25 -7.50 9.34
CA LYS A 184 -12.51 -7.42 10.79
C LYS A 184 -13.87 -8.02 11.13
N GLN A 185 -14.91 -7.71 10.36
CA GLN A 185 -16.24 -8.26 10.55
C GLN A 185 -16.25 -9.78 10.37
N TYR A 186 -15.59 -10.30 9.33
CA TYR A 186 -15.46 -11.74 9.09
C TYR A 186 -14.75 -12.45 10.26
N VAL A 187 -13.68 -11.86 10.80
CA VAL A 187 -12.97 -12.40 11.97
C VAL A 187 -13.83 -12.42 13.23
N ARG A 188 -14.80 -11.49 13.34
CA ARG A 188 -15.75 -11.33 14.44
C ARG A 188 -17.07 -12.06 14.24
N ASP A 189 -17.29 -12.68 13.07
CA ASP A 189 -18.56 -13.34 12.70
C ASP A 189 -19.73 -12.35 12.59
N GLU A 190 -19.45 -11.11 12.16
CA GLU A 190 -20.42 -10.00 12.04
C GLU A 190 -21.02 -9.86 10.63
N ILE A 191 -20.53 -10.65 9.66
CA ILE A 191 -20.97 -10.61 8.26
C ILE A 191 -21.07 -12.03 7.69
N ASP A 192 -22.10 -12.28 6.87
CA ASP A 192 -22.35 -13.58 6.23
C ASP A 192 -21.66 -13.66 4.86
N VAL A 193 -20.35 -13.91 4.88
CA VAL A 193 -19.52 -14.14 3.69
C VAL A 193 -18.55 -15.29 3.92
N THR A 194 -18.06 -15.89 2.85
CA THR A 194 -17.01 -16.89 2.91
C THR A 194 -15.61 -16.26 2.80
N ALA A 195 -14.59 -17.02 3.22
CA ALA A 195 -13.20 -16.66 2.97
C ALA A 195 -12.87 -16.53 1.46
N ALA A 196 -13.61 -17.24 0.60
CA ALA A 196 -13.43 -17.17 -0.84
C ALA A 196 -13.95 -15.85 -1.40
N ASP A 197 -15.08 -15.36 -0.89
CA ASP A 197 -15.65 -14.07 -1.30
C ASP A 197 -14.67 -12.92 -1.02
N LEU A 198 -14.08 -12.87 0.18
CA LEU A 198 -13.09 -11.84 0.53
C LEU A 198 -11.82 -11.91 -0.35
N ARG A 199 -11.36 -13.11 -0.66
CA ARG A 199 -10.20 -13.31 -1.57
C ARG A 199 -10.52 -12.86 -2.99
N GLN A 200 -11.74 -13.14 -3.45
CA GLN A 200 -12.20 -12.71 -4.76
C GLN A 200 -12.31 -11.19 -4.81
N SER A 201 -12.81 -10.54 -3.75
CA SER A 201 -12.87 -9.09 -3.66
C SER A 201 -11.49 -8.44 -3.73
N TYR A 202 -10.54 -8.94 -2.96
CA TYR A 202 -9.14 -8.51 -3.04
C TYR A 202 -8.57 -8.68 -4.46
N GLU A 203 -8.80 -9.82 -5.11
CA GLU A 203 -8.33 -10.08 -6.47
C GLU A 203 -9.00 -9.16 -7.51
N ASN A 204 -10.30 -8.89 -7.37
CA ASN A 204 -11.02 -7.97 -8.24
C ASN A 204 -10.48 -6.54 -8.12
N ASN A 205 -10.19 -6.11 -6.89
CA ASN A 205 -9.61 -4.79 -6.64
C ASN A 205 -8.23 -4.65 -7.28
N LEU A 206 -7.40 -5.69 -7.21
CA LEU A 206 -6.14 -5.77 -7.95
C LEU A 206 -6.39 -5.65 -9.46
N ARG A 207 -7.30 -6.47 -10.01
CA ARG A 207 -7.66 -6.45 -11.44
C ARG A 207 -8.13 -5.09 -11.92
N ARG A 208 -8.78 -4.29 -11.06
CA ARG A 208 -9.21 -2.93 -11.39
C ARG A 208 -8.05 -1.96 -11.56
N ALA A 209 -6.92 -2.17 -10.90
CA ALA A 209 -5.72 -1.35 -11.03
C ALA A 209 -4.83 -1.74 -12.23
N ILE A 210 -4.81 -3.02 -12.63
CA ILE A 210 -3.91 -3.54 -13.67
C ILE A 210 -3.95 -2.77 -15.00
N PRO A 211 -5.11 -2.40 -15.58
CA PRO A 211 -5.14 -1.64 -16.83
C PRO A 211 -4.42 -0.30 -16.74
N HIS A 212 -4.51 0.35 -15.58
CA HIS A 212 -3.96 1.68 -15.31
C HIS A 212 -2.46 1.63 -15.01
N VAL A 213 -2.01 0.59 -14.30
CA VAL A 213 -0.58 0.27 -14.18
C VAL A 213 0.02 -0.02 -15.55
N ARG A 214 -0.69 -0.77 -16.40
CA ARG A 214 -0.24 -1.05 -17.77
C ARG A 214 -0.08 0.23 -18.59
N GLU A 215 -1.02 1.17 -18.44
CA GLU A 215 -0.93 2.47 -19.10
C GLU A 215 0.37 3.20 -18.71
N LEU A 216 0.69 3.29 -17.42
CA LEU A 216 1.96 3.87 -16.95
C LEU A 216 3.18 3.17 -17.57
N LEU A 217 3.19 1.83 -17.56
CA LEU A 217 4.29 1.06 -18.14
C LEU A 217 4.48 1.38 -19.63
N THR A 218 3.40 1.57 -20.37
CA THR A 218 3.47 1.87 -21.81
C THR A 218 3.73 3.34 -22.14
N ALA A 219 3.38 4.25 -21.24
CA ALA A 219 3.47 5.69 -21.47
C ALA A 219 4.77 6.32 -20.97
N LEU A 220 5.44 5.68 -20.00
CA LEU A 220 6.67 6.19 -19.40
C LEU A 220 7.90 5.49 -19.95
N ASP A 221 8.84 6.28 -20.47
CA ASP A 221 10.17 5.81 -20.78
C ASP A 221 11.03 5.64 -19.51
N GLY A 222 12.04 4.78 -19.63
CA GLY A 222 12.99 4.41 -18.61
C GLY A 222 12.68 3.07 -17.97
N LYS A 223 13.21 2.89 -16.76
CA LYS A 223 13.03 1.66 -15.96
C LYS A 223 11.91 1.83 -14.96
N THR A 224 10.81 1.13 -15.19
CA THR A 224 9.67 1.09 -14.28
C THR A 224 9.67 -0.20 -13.49
N VAL A 225 9.48 -0.08 -12.17
CA VAL A 225 9.29 -1.21 -11.26
C VAL A 225 7.88 -1.16 -10.68
N VAL A 226 7.14 -2.26 -10.78
CA VAL A 226 5.85 -2.44 -10.08
C VAL A 226 6.07 -3.36 -8.89
N THR A 227 5.80 -2.86 -7.69
CA THR A 227 6.00 -3.55 -6.40
C THR A 227 4.86 -3.22 -5.45
N ALA A 228 4.99 -3.64 -4.19
CA ALA A 228 4.10 -3.31 -3.09
C ALA A 228 4.90 -2.84 -1.87
N ASP A 229 4.29 -2.00 -1.06
CA ASP A 229 4.80 -1.62 0.25
C ASP A 229 4.76 -2.78 1.26
N HIS A 230 3.77 -3.68 1.15
CA HIS A 230 3.66 -4.96 1.86
C HIS A 230 2.62 -5.87 1.18
N GLY A 231 2.34 -7.04 1.74
CA GLY A 231 1.28 -7.94 1.32
C GLY A 231 0.05 -7.94 2.24
N HIS A 232 -0.81 -8.96 2.13
CA HIS A 232 -2.05 -9.05 2.89
C HIS A 232 -2.38 -10.50 3.29
N LEU A 233 -2.75 -10.73 4.55
CA LEU A 233 -3.24 -12.03 5.00
C LEU A 233 -4.71 -12.19 4.59
N LEU A 234 -4.98 -13.29 3.89
CA LEU A 234 -6.28 -13.69 3.38
C LEU A 234 -6.72 -15.03 4.00
N GLY A 235 -6.42 -15.21 5.29
CA GLY A 235 -6.79 -16.38 6.09
C GLY A 235 -5.67 -17.40 6.32
N GLU A 236 -4.42 -17.06 5.99
CA GLU A 236 -3.24 -17.88 6.26
C GLU A 236 -2.94 -17.99 7.76
N ARG A 237 -2.15 -19.01 8.12
CA ARG A 237 -1.71 -19.22 9.50
C ARG A 237 -0.45 -18.41 9.76
N SER A 238 -0.49 -17.55 10.76
CA SER A 238 0.65 -16.76 11.20
C SER A 238 1.70 -17.62 11.91
N PHE A 239 2.81 -16.99 12.34
CA PHE A 239 3.93 -17.64 13.01
C PHE A 239 4.46 -16.73 14.14
N PRO A 240 5.03 -17.25 15.26
CA PRO A 240 5.23 -18.65 15.65
C PRO A 240 3.98 -19.38 16.14
N ILE A 241 2.91 -18.67 16.49
CA ILE A 241 1.65 -19.28 16.91
C ILE A 241 0.73 -19.38 15.68
N PRO A 242 0.38 -20.60 15.21
CA PRO A 242 -0.29 -20.83 13.92
C PRO A 242 -1.80 -20.61 13.97
N VAL A 243 -2.21 -19.37 14.25
CA VAL A 243 -3.60 -18.92 14.14
C VAL A 243 -3.89 -18.34 12.77
N ARG A 244 -5.11 -18.56 12.27
CA ARG A 244 -5.57 -17.91 11.04
C ARG A 244 -5.77 -16.43 11.28
N MET A 245 -5.20 -15.63 10.39
CA MET A 245 -5.20 -14.18 10.45
C MET A 245 -5.64 -13.58 9.12
N TRP A 246 -6.10 -12.33 9.20
CA TRP A 246 -6.58 -11.54 8.07
C TRP A 246 -6.06 -10.11 8.22
N GLY A 247 -5.87 -9.40 7.12
CA GLY A 247 -5.29 -8.06 7.15
C GLY A 247 -3.77 -8.08 7.19
N HIS A 248 -3.18 -7.04 7.77
CA HIS A 248 -1.74 -6.78 7.74
C HIS A 248 -1.27 -6.28 9.12
N PRO A 249 -1.30 -7.15 10.14
CA PRO A 249 -0.85 -6.79 11.49
C PRO A 249 0.57 -6.21 11.48
N HIS A 250 0.74 -5.04 12.12
CA HIS A 250 2.05 -4.40 12.29
C HIS A 250 3.10 -5.38 12.84
N GLY A 251 4.30 -5.38 12.27
CA GLY A 251 5.47 -6.08 12.83
C GLY A 251 5.32 -7.59 12.82
N THR A 252 4.58 -8.14 11.85
CA THR A 252 4.43 -9.59 11.65
C THR A 252 5.03 -9.94 10.29
N TYR A 253 6.24 -10.50 10.28
CA TYR A 253 7.03 -10.70 9.06
C TYR A 253 6.87 -12.13 8.53
N VAL A 254 5.64 -12.49 8.16
CA VAL A 254 5.35 -13.75 7.44
C VAL A 254 5.38 -13.51 5.94
N GLU A 255 5.63 -14.56 5.15
CA GLU A 255 5.87 -14.45 3.70
C GLU A 255 4.77 -13.68 2.97
N GLU A 256 3.50 -13.93 3.33
CA GLU A 256 2.33 -13.28 2.71
C GLU A 256 2.23 -11.77 2.99
N LEU A 257 2.97 -11.25 3.97
CA LEU A 257 3.01 -9.83 4.31
C LEU A 257 4.27 -9.13 3.85
N VAL A 258 5.40 -9.83 3.75
CA VAL A 258 6.69 -9.19 3.44
C VAL A 258 7.29 -9.61 2.10
N LYS A 259 6.84 -10.70 1.47
CA LYS A 259 7.28 -11.03 0.11
C LYS A 259 6.39 -10.32 -0.91
N VAL A 260 6.93 -9.27 -1.50
CA VAL A 260 6.22 -8.39 -2.44
C VAL A 260 6.67 -8.62 -3.88
N PRO A 261 5.81 -8.32 -4.88
CA PRO A 261 6.20 -8.33 -6.28
C PRO A 261 7.33 -7.35 -6.58
N TRP A 262 8.13 -7.67 -7.58
CA TRP A 262 9.15 -6.79 -8.13
C TRP A 262 9.20 -7.00 -9.64
N LEU A 263 8.20 -6.46 -10.33
CA LEU A 263 8.09 -6.57 -11.79
C LEU A 263 8.89 -5.43 -12.43
N VAL A 264 9.91 -5.80 -13.20
CA VAL A 264 10.76 -4.85 -13.92
C VAL A 264 10.35 -4.78 -15.37
N TYR A 265 10.09 -3.56 -15.86
CA TYR A 265 9.83 -3.27 -17.25
C TYR A 265 10.66 -2.07 -17.70
N GLU A 266 11.35 -2.20 -18.83
CA GLU A 266 12.18 -1.15 -19.41
C GLU A 266 11.69 -0.84 -20.83
N SER A 267 11.45 0.43 -21.11
CA SER A 267 11.05 0.94 -22.42
C SER A 267 11.70 2.29 -22.69
N GLY A 268 12.04 2.56 -23.95
CA GLY A 268 12.62 3.86 -24.35
C GLY A 268 13.94 4.18 -23.65
N ASP A 269 14.27 5.47 -23.59
CA ASP A 269 15.50 5.96 -22.98
C ASP A 269 15.32 6.25 -21.48
N ARG A 270 16.33 5.89 -20.68
CA ARG A 270 16.41 6.27 -19.26
C ARG A 270 16.51 7.80 -19.15
N ARG A 271 15.68 8.40 -18.32
CA ARG A 271 15.73 9.85 -18.04
C ARG A 271 16.97 10.21 -17.21
N ARG A 272 17.47 11.44 -17.38
CA ARG A 272 18.53 11.97 -16.52
C ARG A 272 17.93 12.46 -15.20
N ILE A 273 18.27 11.78 -14.11
CA ILE A 273 17.82 12.13 -12.76
C ILE A 273 18.65 13.29 -12.19
N VAL A 274 17.98 14.31 -11.64
CA VAL A 274 18.60 15.49 -11.03
C VAL A 274 17.95 15.79 -9.68
N ALA A 275 18.76 15.86 -8.63
CA ALA A 275 18.33 16.33 -7.31
C ALA A 275 18.23 17.86 -7.27
N GLU A 276 17.11 18.41 -6.80
CA GLU A 276 16.89 19.85 -6.65
C GLU A 276 16.06 20.14 -5.40
N PRO A 277 16.23 21.31 -4.75
CA PRO A 277 15.50 21.65 -3.53
C PRO A 277 13.98 21.44 -3.65
N PRO A 278 13.27 21.17 -2.55
CA PRO A 278 11.83 21.04 -2.55
C PRO A 278 11.15 22.27 -3.16
N VAL A 279 10.08 22.05 -3.92
CA VAL A 279 9.17 23.13 -4.33
C VAL A 279 8.24 23.41 -3.14
N GLU A 280 8.11 24.68 -2.76
CA GLU A 280 7.25 25.09 -1.64
C GLU A 280 5.81 24.58 -1.84
N ASP A 281 5.25 23.94 -0.82
CA ASP A 281 3.82 23.76 -0.60
C ASP A 281 3.41 24.70 0.52
N ASP A 282 2.53 25.65 0.23
CA ASP A 282 2.11 26.67 1.19
C ASP A 282 1.13 26.13 2.26
N ASP A 283 0.65 24.90 2.12
CA ASP A 283 -0.44 24.37 2.95
C ASP A 283 0.02 23.25 3.88
N ALA A 284 0.00 23.57 5.19
CA ALA A 284 0.09 22.59 6.26
C ALA A 284 -1.21 21.75 6.30
N THR A 285 -1.08 20.43 6.17
CA THR A 285 -2.23 19.52 6.26
C THR A 285 -2.77 19.45 7.69
N ASP A 286 -4.09 19.57 7.85
CA ASP A 286 -4.76 19.32 9.13
C ASP A 286 -4.77 17.81 9.49
N PHE A 287 -4.31 17.48 10.69
CA PHE A 287 -4.33 16.12 11.25
C PHE A 287 -5.74 15.50 11.32
N SER A 288 -6.78 16.34 11.45
CA SER A 288 -8.17 15.86 11.44
C SER A 288 -8.54 15.24 10.09
N VAL A 289 -8.11 15.88 8.99
CA VAL A 289 -8.30 15.40 7.60
C VAL A 289 -7.52 14.10 7.39
N ILE A 290 -6.27 14.02 7.83
CA ILE A 290 -5.46 12.78 7.73
C ILE A 290 -6.19 11.61 8.39
N LYS A 291 -6.72 11.82 9.59
CA LYS A 291 -7.42 10.75 10.34
C LYS A 291 -8.70 10.31 9.64
N GLU A 292 -9.48 11.26 9.10
CA GLU A 292 -10.69 10.97 8.34
C GLU A 292 -10.37 10.15 7.07
N ARG A 293 -9.39 10.59 6.27
CA ARG A 293 -9.00 9.88 5.05
C ARG A 293 -8.49 8.47 5.33
N LEU A 294 -7.74 8.27 6.41
CA LEU A 294 -7.29 6.93 6.79
C LEU A 294 -8.43 6.02 7.25
N ARG A 295 -9.45 6.57 7.89
CA ARG A 295 -10.67 5.82 8.20
C ARG A 295 -11.35 5.32 6.94
N ASP A 296 -11.54 6.21 5.96
CA ASP A 296 -12.16 5.87 4.68
C ASP A 296 -11.38 4.75 3.96
N LEU A 297 -10.05 4.77 4.05
CA LEU A 297 -9.16 3.75 3.50
C LEU A 297 -9.06 2.46 4.34
N GLY A 298 -9.84 2.31 5.40
CA GLY A 298 -9.86 1.11 6.25
C GLY A 298 -8.69 0.98 7.25
N TYR A 299 -7.92 2.05 7.46
CA TYR A 299 -6.81 2.15 8.42
C TYR A 299 -7.24 2.56 9.85
N ASP A 300 -8.49 2.33 10.22
CA ASP A 300 -8.96 2.51 11.60
C ASP A 300 -8.23 1.56 12.55
N GLU A 301 -7.52 2.09 13.55
CA GLU A 301 -6.93 1.33 14.67
C GLU A 301 -7.93 1.17 15.82
#